data_AF-A0AA38KWD3-F1
#
_entry.id   AF-A0AA38KWD3-F1
#
_cell.length_a   1.000
_cell.length_b   1.000
_cell.length_c   1.000
_cell.angle_alpha   90.00
_cell.angle_beta   90.00
_cell.angle_gamma   90.00
#
_symmetry.space_group_name_H-M   'P 1'
#
loop_
_entity.id
_entity.type
_entity.pdbx_description
1 polymer ?
#
loop_
_entity_poly.entity_id
_entity_poly.type
_entity_poly.pdbx_seq_one_letter_code
_entity_poly.pdbx_strand_id
1 'polypeptide(L)'
;DYRLKYPQDRRYHELDSEARIWWVYLDEATAFDNDMVGELGDSLDILLIFAGLFSAVITSFVAQTSQSLSTNYSLVSSSYLGEITAILRAGVNGTAVSQVPATDTSFVPAADDLWVNGLWFTSLAITLSVALFAVLAKQWLRQYMSIITGTPRERAFIRQFRFDGLQTWRVQAIIGVLPVLLHISLVLFLIGLVIFLASL
;
A
#
# COMPACT_ATOMS: atom_id res chain seq x y z
N ASP A 1 -26.83 -1.24 -34.96
CA ASP A 1 -26.74 -0.28 -36.08
C ASP A 1 -27.21 1.09 -35.61
N TYR A 2 -26.29 2.05 -35.54
CA TYR A 2 -26.57 3.43 -35.12
C TYR A 2 -27.54 4.17 -36.05
N ARG A 3 -27.74 3.69 -37.30
CA ARG A 3 -28.70 4.26 -38.26
C ARG A 3 -30.16 4.03 -37.87
N LEU A 4 -30.42 3.03 -37.04
CA LEU A 4 -31.75 2.74 -36.49
C LEU A 4 -32.01 3.50 -35.18
N LYS A 5 -30.95 3.80 -34.41
CA LYS A 5 -31.02 4.45 -33.09
C LYS A 5 -31.10 5.97 -33.17
N TYR A 6 -30.41 6.58 -34.15
CA TYR A 6 -30.39 8.03 -34.34
C TYR A 6 -30.71 8.39 -35.81
N PRO A 7 -31.75 9.21 -36.08
CA PRO A 7 -32.12 9.62 -37.43
C PRO A 7 -31.02 10.47 -38.08
N GLN A 8 -30.99 10.53 -39.41
CA GLN A 8 -30.05 11.40 -40.12
C GLN A 8 -30.35 12.88 -39.85
N ASP A 9 -29.30 13.65 -39.58
CA ASP A 9 -29.39 15.09 -39.45
C ASP A 9 -29.71 15.73 -40.81
N ARG A 10 -30.30 16.92 -40.78
CA ARG A 10 -30.51 17.71 -42.00
C ARG A 10 -29.15 18.09 -42.59
N ARG A 11 -29.06 18.15 -43.91
CA ARG A 11 -27.85 18.58 -44.63
C ARG A 11 -27.39 19.94 -44.07
N TYR A 12 -26.09 20.04 -43.77
CA TYR A 12 -25.42 21.18 -43.11
C TYR A 12 -25.64 21.37 -41.60
N HIS A 13 -26.43 20.51 -40.94
CA HIS A 13 -26.64 20.53 -39.48
C HIS A 13 -25.94 19.36 -38.75
N GLU A 14 -25.01 18.69 -39.44
CA GLU A 14 -24.33 17.47 -38.97
C GLU A 14 -23.36 17.70 -37.80
N LEU A 15 -23.06 18.96 -37.47
CA LEU A 15 -22.16 19.37 -36.39
C LEU A 15 -22.84 20.22 -35.30
N ASP A 16 -24.16 20.40 -35.40
CA ASP A 16 -24.94 21.12 -34.39
C ASP A 16 -24.79 20.47 -33.00
N SER A 17 -25.14 21.21 -31.96
CA SER A 17 -24.99 20.76 -30.56
C SER A 17 -25.71 19.44 -30.26
N GLU A 18 -26.78 19.15 -30.99
CA GLU A 18 -27.59 17.92 -30.86
C GLU A 18 -27.43 16.94 -32.04
N ALA A 19 -26.47 17.19 -32.93
CA ALA A 19 -26.24 16.35 -34.10
C ALA A 19 -25.99 14.89 -33.71
N ARG A 20 -26.43 13.99 -34.59
CA ARG A 20 -26.32 12.54 -34.43
C ARG A 20 -24.91 12.07 -34.09
N ILE A 21 -23.88 12.71 -34.66
CA ILE A 21 -22.49 12.30 -34.43
C ILE A 21 -22.11 12.34 -32.94
N TRP A 22 -22.58 13.33 -32.19
CA TRP A 22 -22.29 13.47 -30.76
C TRP A 22 -22.97 12.38 -29.94
N TRP A 23 -24.19 12.00 -30.32
CA TRP A 23 -24.90 10.89 -29.69
C TRP A 23 -24.22 9.55 -29.93
N VAL A 24 -23.81 9.29 -31.18
CA VAL A 24 -23.07 8.07 -31.54
C VAL A 24 -21.74 8.01 -30.79
N TYR A 25 -21.00 9.12 -30.78
CA TYR A 25 -19.75 9.23 -30.02
C TYR A 25 -19.96 8.97 -28.53
N LEU A 26 -20.98 9.58 -27.91
CA LEU A 26 -21.26 9.39 -26.49
C LEU A 26 -21.62 7.93 -26.16
N ASP A 27 -22.38 7.24 -27.01
CA ASP A 27 -22.76 5.84 -26.80
C ASP A 27 -21.51 4.93 -26.81
N GLU A 28 -20.65 5.10 -27.82
CA GLU A 28 -19.41 4.34 -27.95
C GLU A 28 -18.41 4.68 -26.84
N ALA A 29 -18.25 5.97 -26.53
CA ALA A 29 -17.39 6.44 -25.46
C ALA A 29 -17.84 5.93 -24.08
N THR A 30 -19.15 5.89 -23.83
CA THR A 30 -19.70 5.37 -22.58
C THR A 30 -19.45 3.87 -22.45
N ALA A 31 -19.59 3.11 -23.54
CA ALA A 31 -19.28 1.67 -23.54
C ALA A 31 -17.79 1.43 -23.21
N PHE A 32 -16.89 2.15 -23.89
CA PHE A 32 -15.45 2.09 -23.63
C PHE A 32 -15.10 2.51 -22.19
N ASP A 33 -15.68 3.60 -21.70
CA ASP A 33 -15.41 4.14 -20.36
C ASP A 33 -15.87 3.17 -19.26
N ASN A 34 -17.03 2.55 -19.42
CA ASN A 34 -17.54 1.56 -18.49
C ASN A 34 -16.63 0.33 -18.41
N ASP A 35 -16.16 -0.16 -19.56
CA ASP A 35 -15.26 -1.31 -19.62
C ASP A 35 -13.91 -1.00 -18.95
N MET A 36 -13.28 0.11 -19.37
CA MET A 36 -12.01 0.59 -18.83
C MET A 36 -12.09 0.85 -17.31
N VAL A 37 -13.12 1.56 -16.85
CA VAL A 37 -13.28 1.88 -15.41
C VAL A 37 -13.65 0.65 -14.61
N GLY A 38 -14.43 -0.27 -15.19
CA GLY A 38 -14.77 -1.56 -14.59
C GLY A 38 -13.52 -2.38 -14.32
N GLU A 39 -12.71 -2.65 -15.34
CA GLU A 39 -11.48 -3.44 -15.22
C GLU A 39 -10.50 -2.83 -14.21
N LEU A 40 -10.24 -1.53 -14.32
CA LEU A 40 -9.34 -0.84 -13.38
C LEU A 40 -9.92 -0.81 -11.97
N GLY A 41 -11.24 -0.63 -11.83
CA GLY A 41 -11.94 -0.63 -10.55
C GLY A 41 -11.83 -1.96 -9.82
N ASP A 42 -12.09 -3.06 -10.54
CA ASP A 42 -12.02 -4.43 -10.02
C ASP A 42 -10.58 -4.79 -9.62
N SER A 43 -9.59 -4.42 -10.46
CA SER A 43 -8.18 -4.62 -10.11
C SER A 43 -7.77 -3.87 -8.84
N LEU A 44 -8.26 -2.63 -8.67
CA LEU A 44 -7.99 -1.84 -7.47
C LEU A 44 -8.68 -2.41 -6.23
N ASP A 45 -9.87 -3.01 -6.36
CA ASP A 45 -10.55 -3.70 -5.26
C ASP A 45 -9.77 -4.88 -4.73
N ILE A 46 -9.31 -5.75 -5.63
CA ILE A 46 -8.48 -6.91 -5.27
C ILE A 46 -7.21 -6.44 -4.56
N LEU A 47 -6.57 -5.40 -5.10
CA LEU A 47 -5.36 -4.84 -4.54
C LEU A 47 -5.56 -4.27 -3.13
N LEU A 48 -6.68 -3.57 -2.89
CA LEU A 48 -7.04 -3.03 -1.57
C LEU A 48 -7.24 -4.13 -0.54
N ILE A 49 -7.97 -5.19 -0.91
CA ILE A 49 -8.21 -6.33 -0.03
C ILE A 49 -6.88 -6.99 0.34
N PHE A 50 -6.03 -7.24 -0.65
CA PHE A 50 -4.72 -7.82 -0.41
C PHE A 50 -3.87 -6.91 0.49
N ALA A 51 -3.78 -5.61 0.18
CA ALA A 51 -2.98 -4.67 0.96
C ALA A 51 -3.46 -4.57 2.42
N GLY A 52 -4.78 -4.58 2.64
CA GLY A 52 -5.36 -4.59 3.98
C GLY A 52 -5.00 -5.86 4.77
N LEU A 53 -5.17 -7.03 4.17
CA LEU A 53 -4.83 -8.31 4.82
C LEU A 53 -3.33 -8.42 5.09
N PHE A 54 -2.51 -8.07 4.10
CA PHE A 54 -1.06 -8.17 4.20
C PHE A 54 -0.49 -7.18 5.21
N SER A 55 -0.97 -5.94 5.24
CA SER A 55 -0.56 -4.96 6.25
C SER A 55 -0.91 -5.40 7.67
N ALA A 56 -2.05 -6.04 7.89
CA ALA A 56 -2.43 -6.59 9.20
C ALA A 56 -1.46 -7.71 9.66
N VAL A 57 -1.08 -8.60 8.74
CA VAL A 57 -0.08 -9.65 9.01
C VAL A 57 1.26 -9.02 9.36
N ILE A 58 1.80 -8.14 8.51
CA ILE A 58 3.10 -7.48 8.77
C ILE A 58 3.06 -6.69 10.08
N THR A 59 1.98 -5.97 10.37
CA THR A 59 1.85 -5.18 11.61
C THR A 59 1.96 -6.06 12.85
N SER A 60 1.43 -7.29 12.81
CA SER A 60 1.53 -8.24 13.92
C SER A 60 2.98 -8.69 14.17
N PHE A 61 3.73 -8.94 13.10
CA PHE A 61 5.15 -9.26 13.17
C PHE A 61 5.98 -8.08 13.66
N VAL A 62 5.77 -6.89 13.08
CA VAL A 62 6.44 -5.64 13.46
C VAL A 62 6.20 -5.32 14.94
N ALA A 63 4.97 -5.45 15.44
CA ALA A 63 4.65 -5.18 16.84
C ALA A 63 5.35 -6.13 17.82
N GLN A 64 5.66 -7.36 17.39
CA GLN A 64 6.42 -8.32 18.18
C GLN A 64 7.92 -8.02 18.12
N THR A 65 8.49 -7.87 16.92
CA THR A 65 9.95 -7.71 16.77
C THR A 65 10.45 -6.31 17.08
N SER A 66 9.59 -5.29 17.07
CA SER A 66 10.00 -3.94 17.48
C SER A 66 10.38 -3.90 18.96
N GLN A 67 9.87 -4.83 19.77
CA GLN A 67 10.24 -4.93 21.18
C GLN A 67 11.69 -5.39 21.35
N SER A 68 12.21 -6.20 20.44
CA SER A 68 13.62 -6.64 20.44
C SER A 68 14.60 -5.48 20.22
N LEU A 69 14.15 -4.37 19.63
CA LEU A 69 14.94 -3.14 19.48
C LEU A 69 15.00 -2.29 20.75
N SER A 70 14.37 -2.73 21.84
CA SER A 70 14.35 -2.03 23.11
C SER A 70 14.94 -2.89 24.22
N THR A 71 15.49 -2.25 25.25
CA THR A 71 16.07 -2.93 26.40
C THR A 71 15.07 -3.85 27.07
N ASN A 72 15.39 -5.14 27.16
CA ASN A 72 14.55 -6.10 27.85
C ASN A 72 14.76 -6.00 29.38
N TYR A 73 13.86 -5.27 30.04
CA TYR A 73 13.90 -5.08 31.50
C TYR A 73 13.83 -6.38 32.31
N SER A 74 13.26 -7.45 31.75
CA SER A 74 13.25 -8.76 32.42
C SER A 74 14.65 -9.38 32.45
N LEU A 75 15.43 -9.24 31.37
CA LEU A 75 16.82 -9.68 31.31
C LEU A 75 17.70 -8.85 32.24
N VAL A 76 17.54 -7.53 32.23
CA VAL A 76 18.26 -6.61 33.14
C VAL A 76 17.96 -6.94 34.60
N SER A 77 16.70 -7.20 34.94
CA SER A 77 16.33 -7.60 36.30
C SER A 77 16.93 -8.96 36.68
N SER A 78 16.94 -9.92 35.73
CA SER A 78 17.53 -11.24 35.96
C SER A 78 19.05 -11.19 36.15
N SER A 79 19.74 -10.30 35.45
CA SER A 79 21.18 -10.13 35.58
C SER A 79 21.55 -9.48 36.91
N TYR A 80 20.79 -8.47 37.36
CA TYR A 80 20.94 -7.91 38.71
C TYR A 80 20.65 -8.94 39.82
N LEU A 81 19.61 -9.76 39.67
CA LEU A 81 19.35 -10.85 40.60
C LEU A 81 20.51 -11.86 40.61
N GLY A 82 21.06 -12.17 39.43
CA GLY A 82 22.26 -12.99 39.29
C GLY A 82 23.44 -12.42 40.08
N GLU A 83 23.74 -11.13 39.92
CA GLU A 83 24.80 -10.43 40.66
C GLU A 83 24.57 -10.47 42.17
N ILE A 84 23.35 -10.18 42.64
CA ILE A 84 22.99 -10.28 44.06
C ILE A 84 23.24 -11.70 44.58
N THR A 85 22.86 -12.75 43.84
CA THR A 85 23.13 -14.14 44.26
C THR A 85 24.62 -14.47 44.27
N ALA A 86 25.43 -13.85 43.41
CA ALA A 86 26.88 -14.01 43.38
C ALA A 86 27.53 -13.31 44.57
N ILE A 87 27.09 -12.09 44.91
CA ILE A 87 27.55 -11.35 46.10
C ILE A 87 27.23 -12.13 47.38
N LEU A 88 26.01 -12.68 47.50
CA LEU A 88 25.62 -13.49 48.65
C LEU A 88 26.51 -14.74 48.80
N ARG A 89 26.78 -15.46 47.70
CA ARG A 89 27.70 -16.62 47.69
C ARG A 89 29.13 -16.22 48.04
N ALA A 90 29.59 -15.09 47.54
CA ALA A 90 30.93 -14.58 47.83
C ALA A 90 31.11 -14.28 49.32
N GLY A 91 30.08 -13.71 49.97
CA GLY A 91 30.06 -13.46 51.41
C GLY A 91 30.13 -14.74 52.25
N VAL A 92 29.43 -15.81 51.84
CA VAL A 92 29.50 -17.11 52.52
C VAL A 92 30.86 -17.79 52.35
N ASN A 93 31.47 -17.67 51.17
CA ASN A 93 32.76 -18.29 50.86
C ASN A 93 33.97 -17.46 51.32
N GLY A 94 33.76 -16.30 51.94
CA GLY A 94 34.84 -15.41 52.41
C GLY A 94 35.64 -14.74 51.29
N THR A 95 35.13 -14.74 50.05
CA THR A 95 35.74 -14.04 48.92
C THR A 95 35.34 -12.57 48.90
N ALA A 96 36.26 -11.69 48.50
CA ALA A 96 36.00 -10.25 48.47
C ALA A 96 34.93 -9.90 47.42
N VAL A 97 34.02 -8.99 47.76
CA VAL A 97 32.94 -8.52 46.86
C VAL A 97 33.50 -7.92 45.56
N SER A 98 34.69 -7.33 45.61
CA SER A 98 35.41 -6.80 44.45
C SER A 98 35.81 -7.87 43.42
N GLN A 99 35.74 -9.16 43.76
CA GLN A 99 35.96 -10.28 42.83
C GLN A 99 34.68 -10.71 42.11
N VAL A 100 33.52 -10.17 42.47
CA VAL A 100 32.26 -10.43 41.75
C VAL A 100 32.24 -9.54 40.49
N PRO A 101 32.09 -10.12 39.29
CA PRO A 101 31.95 -9.33 38.06
C PRO A 101 30.71 -8.44 38.14
N ALA A 102 30.88 -7.14 37.88
CA ALA A 102 29.76 -6.20 37.77
C ALA A 102 28.93 -6.52 36.53
N THR A 103 27.60 -6.44 36.65
CA THR A 103 26.72 -6.64 35.51
C THR A 103 26.82 -5.47 34.53
N ASP A 104 27.15 -5.76 33.28
CA ASP A 104 26.99 -4.82 32.17
C ASP A 104 25.56 -4.94 31.62
N THR A 105 24.82 -3.82 31.65
CA THR A 105 23.45 -3.71 31.16
C THR A 105 23.34 -2.83 29.91
N SER A 106 24.48 -2.51 29.28
CA SER A 106 24.50 -1.76 28.04
C SER A 106 23.74 -2.51 26.95
N PHE A 107 22.72 -1.85 26.40
CA PHE A 107 21.87 -2.41 25.38
C PHE A 107 22.39 -2.03 24.00
N VAL A 108 22.70 -3.05 23.20
CA VAL A 108 23.01 -2.91 21.77
C VAL A 108 22.11 -3.90 21.03
N PRO A 109 21.21 -3.43 20.15
CA PRO A 109 20.39 -4.33 19.34
C PRO A 109 21.26 -5.24 18.48
N ALA A 110 20.84 -6.50 18.32
CA ALA A 110 21.50 -7.39 17.37
C ALA A 110 21.36 -6.84 15.94
N ALA A 111 22.38 -7.06 15.11
CA ALA A 111 22.35 -6.61 13.71
C ALA A 111 21.18 -7.24 12.95
N ASP A 112 20.86 -8.52 13.24
CA ASP A 112 19.77 -9.25 12.61
C ASP A 112 18.41 -8.64 12.97
N ASP A 113 18.20 -8.23 14.23
CA ASP A 113 16.98 -7.55 14.67
C ASP A 113 16.77 -6.22 13.94
N LEU A 114 17.85 -5.47 13.69
CA LEU A 114 17.79 -4.21 12.93
C LEU A 114 17.40 -4.46 11.47
N TRP A 115 17.99 -5.48 10.82
CA TRP A 115 17.67 -5.82 9.44
C TRP A 115 16.23 -6.31 9.28
N VAL A 116 15.78 -7.24 10.13
CA VAL A 116 14.42 -7.79 10.10
C VAL A 116 13.39 -6.67 10.29
N ASN A 117 13.54 -5.86 11.34
CA ASN A 117 12.62 -4.76 11.57
C ASN A 117 12.66 -3.73 10.43
N GLY A 118 13.85 -3.37 9.93
CA GLY A 118 13.99 -2.45 8.80
C GLY A 118 13.25 -2.94 7.54
N LEU A 119 13.42 -4.21 7.19
CA LEU A 119 12.74 -4.84 6.04
C LEU A 119 11.22 -4.87 6.22
N TRP A 120 10.74 -5.23 7.41
CA TRP A 120 9.30 -5.31 7.68
C TRP A 120 8.63 -3.95 7.80
N PHE A 121 9.27 -2.94 8.41
CA PHE A 121 8.76 -1.56 8.39
C PHE A 121 8.70 -1.00 6.97
N THR A 122 9.73 -1.25 6.15
CA THR A 122 9.75 -0.82 4.75
C THR A 122 8.65 -1.50 3.95
N SER A 123 8.46 -2.81 4.14
CA SER A 123 7.35 -3.55 3.53
C SER A 123 6.00 -2.98 3.96
N LEU A 124 5.78 -2.75 5.25
CA LEU A 124 4.55 -2.15 5.76
C LEU A 124 4.28 -0.78 5.11
N ALA A 125 5.29 0.09 5.04
CA ALA A 125 5.17 1.41 4.45
C ALA A 125 4.82 1.37 2.95
N ILE A 126 5.45 0.48 2.18
CA ILE A 126 5.13 0.28 0.76
C ILE A 126 3.69 -0.23 0.62
N THR A 127 3.27 -1.23 1.40
CA THR A 127 1.91 -1.77 1.35
C THR A 127 0.85 -0.71 1.66
N LEU A 128 1.07 0.12 2.69
CA LEU A 128 0.15 1.20 3.04
C LEU A 128 0.13 2.31 1.97
N SER A 129 1.27 2.62 1.38
CA SER A 129 1.37 3.57 0.27
C SER A 129 0.57 3.07 -0.94
N VAL A 130 0.71 1.79 -1.29
CA VAL A 130 -0.07 1.16 -2.37
C VAL A 130 -1.57 1.26 -2.09
N ALA A 131 -2.01 0.95 -0.87
CA ALA A 131 -3.42 1.08 -0.49
C ALA A 131 -3.93 2.52 -0.64
N LEU A 132 -3.15 3.52 -0.19
CA LEU A 132 -3.50 4.93 -0.33
C LEU A 132 -3.65 5.35 -1.80
N PHE A 133 -2.67 5.02 -2.64
CA PHE A 133 -2.73 5.35 -4.07
C PHE A 133 -3.86 4.63 -4.78
N ALA A 134 -4.16 3.39 -4.41
CA ALA A 134 -5.28 2.64 -4.97
C ALA A 134 -6.64 3.29 -4.62
N VAL A 135 -6.81 3.81 -3.40
CA VAL A 135 -7.98 4.61 -3.01
C VAL A 135 -8.08 5.90 -3.83
N LEU A 136 -6.97 6.63 -4.00
CA LEU A 136 -6.92 7.86 -4.80
C LEU A 136 -7.27 7.58 -6.27
N ALA A 137 -6.72 6.52 -6.85
CA ALA A 137 -7.04 6.08 -8.20
C ALA A 137 -8.54 5.78 -8.34
N LYS A 138 -9.14 5.07 -7.37
CA LYS A 138 -10.60 4.85 -7.33
C LYS A 138 -11.41 6.15 -7.24
N GLN A 139 -10.92 7.15 -6.50
CA GLN A 139 -11.59 8.45 -6.46
C GLN A 139 -11.53 9.15 -7.82
N TRP A 140 -10.38 9.10 -8.51
CA TRP A 140 -10.25 9.64 -9.86
C TRP A 140 -11.16 8.94 -10.87
N LEU A 141 -11.23 7.61 -10.86
CA LEU A 141 -12.13 6.85 -11.74
C LEU A 141 -13.61 7.18 -11.48
N ARG A 142 -14.00 7.32 -10.20
CA ARG A 142 -15.37 7.76 -9.85
C ARG A 142 -15.66 9.18 -10.33
N GLN A 143 -14.70 10.10 -10.18
CA GLN A 143 -14.88 11.48 -10.62
C GLN A 143 -14.94 11.58 -12.15
N TYR A 144 -14.16 10.76 -12.86
CA TYR A 144 -14.19 10.63 -14.31
C TYR A 144 -15.60 10.27 -14.81
N MET A 145 -16.22 9.27 -14.17
CA MET A 145 -17.58 8.79 -14.48
C MET A 145 -18.71 9.67 -13.95
N SER A 146 -18.41 10.80 -13.30
CA SER A 146 -19.45 11.69 -12.79
C SER A 146 -20.34 12.23 -13.91
N ILE A 147 -21.65 12.32 -13.65
CA ILE A 147 -22.66 12.72 -14.63
C ILE A 147 -22.32 14.08 -15.23
N ILE A 148 -22.38 14.16 -16.57
CA ILE A 148 -22.20 15.41 -17.33
C ILE A 148 -23.56 15.85 -17.86
N THR A 149 -23.97 17.07 -17.51
CA THR A 149 -25.20 17.71 -18.00
C THR A 149 -24.91 18.59 -19.22
N GLY A 150 -25.95 18.95 -19.98
CA GLY A 150 -25.85 19.81 -21.16
C GLY A 150 -26.15 19.09 -22.47
N THR A 151 -25.87 19.77 -23.58
CA THR A 151 -26.08 19.24 -24.93
C THR A 151 -25.14 18.06 -25.23
N PRO A 152 -25.50 17.16 -26.17
CA PRO A 152 -24.65 16.03 -26.56
C PRO A 152 -23.22 16.45 -26.92
N ARG A 153 -23.05 17.56 -27.65
CA ARG A 153 -21.74 18.12 -27.99
C ARG A 153 -20.94 18.56 -26.77
N GLU A 154 -21.55 19.29 -25.84
CA GLU A 154 -20.88 19.71 -24.60
C GLU A 154 -20.45 18.52 -23.76
N ARG A 155 -21.34 17.52 -23.63
CA ARG A 155 -21.05 16.27 -22.92
C ARG A 155 -19.87 15.53 -23.55
N ALA A 156 -19.84 15.45 -24.87
CA ALA A 156 -18.75 14.81 -25.61
C ALA A 156 -17.40 15.50 -25.36
N PHE A 157 -17.37 16.84 -25.42
CA PHE A 157 -16.15 17.60 -25.16
C PHE A 157 -15.68 17.54 -23.71
N ILE A 158 -16.59 17.62 -22.73
CA ILE A 158 -16.23 17.51 -21.31
C ILE A 158 -15.68 16.10 -21.02
N ARG A 159 -16.29 15.05 -21.57
CA ARG A 159 -15.76 13.69 -21.45
C ARG A 159 -14.37 13.59 -22.06
N GLN A 160 -14.18 14.11 -23.28
CA GLN A 160 -12.87 14.06 -23.93
C GLN A 160 -11.81 14.81 -23.12
N PHE A 161 -12.13 15.99 -22.61
CA PHE A 161 -11.24 16.75 -21.72
C PHE A 161 -10.83 15.95 -20.47
N ARG A 162 -11.79 15.25 -19.85
CA ARG A 162 -11.51 14.38 -18.69
C ARG A 162 -10.63 13.18 -19.08
N PHE A 163 -10.86 12.59 -20.26
CA PHE A 163 -10.09 11.45 -20.76
C PHE A 163 -8.66 11.87 -21.10
N ASP A 164 -8.48 13.00 -21.79
CA ASP A 164 -7.18 13.59 -22.06
C ASP A 164 -6.45 13.90 -20.74
N GLY A 165 -7.18 14.34 -19.72
CA GLY A 165 -6.67 14.46 -18.35
C GLY A 165 -6.14 13.14 -17.80
N LEU A 166 -6.93 12.07 -17.83
CA LEU A 166 -6.49 10.74 -17.37
C LEU A 166 -5.22 10.26 -18.10
N GLN A 167 -5.12 10.50 -19.41
CA GLN A 167 -3.94 10.14 -20.21
C GLN A 167 -2.72 11.02 -19.87
N THR A 168 -2.91 12.33 -19.76
CA THR A 168 -1.83 13.29 -19.46
C THR A 168 -1.21 13.01 -18.08
N TRP A 169 -2.06 12.73 -17.09
CA TRP A 169 -1.62 12.34 -15.74
C TRP A 169 -1.21 10.87 -15.62
N ARG A 170 -1.30 10.09 -16.72
CA ARG A 170 -0.93 8.67 -16.80
C ARG A 170 -1.54 7.82 -15.70
N VAL A 171 -2.81 8.06 -15.36
CA VAL A 171 -3.51 7.38 -14.26
C VAL A 171 -3.48 5.86 -14.43
N GLN A 172 -3.70 5.36 -15.64
CA GLN A 172 -3.64 3.92 -15.95
C GLN A 172 -2.25 3.33 -15.67
N ALA A 173 -1.17 4.06 -15.98
CA ALA A 173 0.18 3.60 -15.70
C ALA A 173 0.45 3.55 -14.19
N ILE A 174 -0.04 4.53 -13.43
CA ILE A 174 0.04 4.52 -11.97
C ILE A 174 -0.65 3.27 -11.43
N ILE A 175 -1.91 3.02 -11.85
CA ILE A 175 -2.68 1.84 -11.43
C ILE A 175 -1.92 0.54 -11.78
N GLY A 176 -1.33 0.46 -12.97
CA GLY A 176 -0.57 -0.71 -13.41
C GLY A 176 0.73 -0.97 -12.62
N VAL A 177 1.33 0.05 -12.01
CA VAL A 177 2.55 -0.10 -11.18
C VAL A 177 2.23 -0.53 -9.74
N LEU A 178 1.03 -0.23 -9.24
CA LEU A 178 0.66 -0.53 -7.85
C LEU A 178 0.78 -2.02 -7.48
N PRO A 179 0.33 -2.99 -8.30
CA PRO A 179 0.56 -4.40 -8.03
C PRO A 179 2.04 -4.73 -7.90
N VAL A 180 2.91 -4.17 -8.75
CA VAL A 180 4.35 -4.45 -8.73
C VAL A 180 4.98 -4.00 -7.41
N LEU A 181 4.64 -2.79 -6.94
CA LEU A 181 5.09 -2.30 -5.63
C LEU A 181 4.66 -3.21 -4.49
N LEU A 182 3.44 -3.73 -4.57
CA LEU A 182 2.92 -4.65 -3.56
C LEU A 182 3.65 -6.01 -3.58
N HIS A 183 4.01 -6.52 -4.76
CA HIS A 183 4.86 -7.72 -4.86
C HIS A 183 6.26 -7.47 -4.29
N ILE A 184 6.86 -6.30 -4.54
CA ILE A 184 8.15 -5.92 -3.93
C ILE A 184 8.03 -5.92 -2.41
N SER A 185 6.95 -5.38 -1.87
CA SER A 185 6.67 -5.41 -0.44
C SER A 185 6.60 -6.84 0.10
N LEU A 186 5.91 -7.74 -0.61
CA LEU A 186 5.83 -9.15 -0.24
C LEU A 186 7.21 -9.82 -0.22
N VAL A 187 8.03 -9.57 -1.23
CA VAL A 187 9.40 -10.11 -1.30
C VAL A 187 10.26 -9.59 -0.13
N LEU A 188 10.19 -8.29 0.18
CA LEU A 188 10.90 -7.72 1.34
C LEU A 188 10.47 -8.38 2.65
N PHE A 189 9.17 -8.63 2.82
CA PHE A 189 8.65 -9.32 3.99
C PHE A 189 9.18 -10.75 4.10
N LEU A 190 9.16 -11.50 2.99
CA LEU A 190 9.67 -12.88 2.94
C LEU A 190 11.17 -12.95 3.21
N ILE A 191 11.96 -12.01 2.69
CA ILE A 191 13.40 -11.93 3.02
C ILE A 191 13.58 -11.71 4.52
N GLY A 192 12.85 -10.77 5.12
CA GLY A 192 12.87 -10.54 6.56
C GLY A 192 12.45 -11.78 7.37
N LEU A 193 11.47 -12.54 6.87
CA LEU A 193 11.00 -13.79 7.49
C LEU A 193 12.07 -14.88 7.49
N VAL A 194 12.81 -15.02 6.38
CA VAL A 194 13.91 -15.99 6.28
C VAL A 194 15.03 -15.63 7.26
N ILE A 195 15.40 -14.35 7.36
CA ILE A 195 16.43 -13.89 8.30
C ILE A 195 15.98 -14.15 9.74
N PHE A 196 14.74 -13.78 10.08
CA PHE A 196 14.16 -13.99 11.41
C PHE A 196 14.15 -15.47 11.82
N LEU A 197 13.76 -16.37 10.90
CA LEU A 197 13.75 -17.80 11.16
C LEU A 197 15.15 -18.41 11.25
N ALA A 198 16.13 -17.86 10.52
CA ALA A 198 17.51 -18.32 10.59
C ALA A 198 18.21 -17.90 11.89
N SER A 199 17.78 -16.80 12.51
CA SER A 199 18.28 -16.33 13.81
C SER A 199 17.62 -17.00 15.02
N LEU A 200 16.54 -17.75 14.82
CA LEU A 200 15.78 -18.44 15.86
C LEU A 200 16.43 -19.78 16.25
#